data_AF-A0A1G6EM23-F1
#
_entry.id   AF-A0A1G6EM23-F1
#
_cell.length_a   1.000
_cell.length_b   1.000
_cell.length_c   1.000
_cell.angle_alpha   90.00
_cell.angle_beta   90.00
_cell.angle_gamma   90.00
#
_symmetry.space_group_name_H-M   'P 1'
#
loop_
_entity.id
_entity.type
_entity.pdbx_description
1 polymer ?
#
loop_
_entity_poly.entity_id
_entity_poly.type
_entity_poly.pdbx_seq_one_letter_code
_entity_poly.pdbx_strand_id
1 'polypeptide(L)'
;PKKSDSPYQRRIARERFRRRAGIEPIIGHLKQDHRLSRNYLKGVLGDAINLFMAAAAFNFRKWIRKFEHFFALFTLWLFFGTTTRQPSMMIL
;
A
#
# COMPACT_ATOMS: atom_id res chain seq x y z
N PRO A 1 17.30 -10.82 -20.73
CA PRO A 1 17.27 -11.21 -22.16
C PRO A 1 18.67 -11.63 -22.58
N LYS A 2 18.80 -12.84 -23.13
CA LYS A 2 20.09 -13.32 -23.64
C LYS A 2 20.41 -12.58 -24.93
N LYS A 3 21.71 -12.46 -25.24
CA LYS A 3 22.17 -11.85 -26.49
C LYS A 3 21.65 -12.61 -27.73
N SER A 4 21.37 -13.90 -27.59
CA SER A 4 20.79 -14.75 -28.64
C SER A 4 19.27 -14.67 -28.80
N ASP A 5 18.55 -13.98 -27.90
CA ASP A 5 17.07 -13.94 -27.94
C ASP A 5 16.56 -13.15 -29.16
N SER A 6 15.47 -13.62 -29.78
CA SER A 6 14.78 -12.88 -30.84
C SER A 6 14.19 -11.55 -30.32
N PRO A 7 13.94 -10.55 -31.19
CA PRO A 7 13.36 -9.27 -30.77
C PRO A 7 12.05 -9.43 -29.97
N TYR A 8 11.21 -10.39 -30.38
CA TYR A 8 9.98 -10.74 -29.67
C TYR A 8 10.25 -11.28 -28.26
N GLN A 9 11.14 -12.27 -28.12
CA GLN A 9 11.51 -12.85 -26.82
C GLN A 9 12.09 -11.79 -25.87
N ARG A 10 12.91 -10.87 -26.39
CA ARG A 10 13.45 -9.73 -25.62
C ARG A 10 12.35 -8.81 -25.12
N ARG A 11 11.31 -8.55 -25.91
CA ARG A 11 10.15 -7.73 -25.49
C ARG A 11 9.42 -8.37 -24.32
N ILE A 12 9.12 -9.67 -24.41
CA ILE A 12 8.47 -10.43 -23.33
C ILE A 12 9.35 -10.48 -22.07
N ALA A 13 10.66 -10.62 -22.21
CA ALA A 13 11.59 -10.59 -21.08
C ALA A 13 11.60 -9.20 -20.40
N ARG A 14 11.68 -8.12 -21.17
CA ARG A 14 11.63 -6.74 -20.64
C ARG A 14 10.34 -6.47 -19.87
N GLU A 15 9.21 -6.92 -20.39
CA GLU A 15 7.92 -6.77 -19.71
C GLU A 15 7.91 -7.51 -18.36
N ARG A 16 8.40 -8.76 -18.32
CA ARG A 16 8.54 -9.52 -17.06
C ARG A 16 9.44 -8.82 -16.05
N PHE A 17 10.59 -8.29 -16.48
CA PHE A 17 11.48 -7.55 -15.58
C PHE A 17 10.85 -6.28 -15.06
N ARG A 18 10.11 -5.53 -15.89
CA ARG A 18 9.40 -4.32 -15.45
C ARG A 18 8.36 -4.63 -14.38
N ARG A 19 7.60 -5.72 -14.54
CA ARG A 19 6.64 -6.18 -13.52
C ARG A 19 7.35 -6.51 -12.21
N ARG A 20 8.48 -7.22 -12.25
CA ARG A 20 9.27 -7.56 -11.05
C ARG A 20 9.90 -6.34 -10.38
N ALA A 21 10.40 -5.38 -11.17
CA ALA A 21 11.02 -4.16 -10.65
C ALA A 21 10.08 -3.34 -9.77
N GLY A 22 8.75 -3.40 -10.00
CA GLY A 22 7.77 -2.77 -9.13
C GLY A 22 7.50 -3.53 -7.81
N ILE A 23 7.84 -4.82 -7.74
CA ILE A 23 7.60 -5.68 -6.57
C ILE A 23 8.79 -5.65 -5.61
N GLU A 24 10.03 -5.55 -6.13
CA GLU A 24 11.25 -5.53 -5.31
C GLU A 24 11.22 -4.47 -4.18
N PRO A 25 10.77 -3.21 -4.42
CA PRO A 25 10.68 -2.22 -3.35
C PRO A 25 9.69 -2.61 -2.24
N ILE A 26 8.56 -3.25 -2.61
CA ILE A 26 7.56 -3.71 -1.65
C ILE A 26 8.14 -4.84 -0.79
N ILE A 27 8.88 -5.77 -1.38
CA ILE A 27 9.59 -6.82 -0.64
C ILE A 27 10.63 -6.21 0.30
N GLY A 28 11.36 -5.17 -0.15
CA GLY A 28 12.29 -4.41 0.67
C GLY A 28 11.61 -3.80 1.91
N HIS A 29 10.51 -3.08 1.71
CA HIS A 29 9.71 -2.52 2.80
C HIS A 29 9.14 -3.61 3.73
N LEU A 30 8.66 -4.73 3.20
CA LEU A 30 8.20 -5.83 4.04
C LEU A 30 9.32 -6.39 4.93
N LYS A 31 10.54 -6.54 4.39
CA LYS A 31 11.72 -7.01 5.12
C LYS A 31 12.17 -6.06 6.21
N GLN A 32 12.21 -4.76 5.93
CA GLN A 32 12.73 -3.73 6.84
C GLN A 32 11.66 -3.20 7.80
N ASP A 33 10.54 -2.70 7.26
CA ASP A 33 9.52 -1.96 8.02
C ASP A 33 8.50 -2.90 8.69
N HIS A 34 8.21 -4.04 8.07
CA HIS A 34 7.26 -5.03 8.59
C HIS A 34 7.95 -6.27 9.18
N ARG A 35 9.24 -6.16 9.50
CA ARG A 35 10.03 -7.17 10.24
C ARG A 35 10.03 -8.56 9.62
N LEU A 36 9.72 -8.69 8.33
CA LEU A 36 9.75 -9.99 7.64
C LEU A 36 11.16 -10.64 7.69
N SER A 37 12.22 -9.84 7.80
CA SER A 37 13.60 -10.32 7.96
C SER A 37 13.93 -10.91 9.34
N ARG A 38 13.08 -10.70 10.35
CA ARG A 38 13.29 -11.14 11.73
C ARG A 38 12.23 -12.17 12.12
N ASN A 39 12.37 -13.40 11.62
CA ASN A 39 11.49 -14.49 12.02
C ASN A 39 11.98 -15.16 13.31
N TYR A 40 11.12 -15.21 14.32
CA TYR A 40 11.37 -15.90 15.59
C TYR A 40 10.65 -17.25 15.70
N LEU A 41 9.83 -17.59 14.69
CA LEU A 41 9.10 -18.86 14.61
C LEU A 41 10.00 -19.94 13.99
N LYS A 42 9.84 -21.19 14.43
CA LYS A 42 10.67 -22.31 13.97
C LYS A 42 10.09 -22.96 12.70
N GLY A 43 10.99 -23.28 11.78
CA GLY A 43 10.71 -24.10 10.59
C GLY A 43 9.91 -23.38 9.51
N VAL A 44 9.67 -24.09 8.40
CA VAL A 44 9.02 -23.58 7.18
C VAL A 44 7.60 -23.06 7.45
N LEU A 45 6.87 -23.71 8.36
CA LEU A 45 5.55 -23.25 8.78
C LEU A 45 5.64 -21.88 9.48
N GLY A 46 6.63 -21.70 10.35
CA GLY A 46 6.90 -20.42 11.01
C GLY A 46 7.26 -19.33 10.01
N ASP A 47 8.10 -19.63 9.01
CA ASP A 47 8.43 -18.69 7.93
C ASP A 47 7.18 -18.24 7.16
N ALA A 48 6.29 -19.18 6.83
CA ALA A 48 5.04 -18.87 6.15
C ALA A 48 4.13 -17.97 7.01
N ILE A 49 3.97 -18.29 8.30
CA ILE A 49 3.16 -17.48 9.22
C ILE A 49 3.72 -16.05 9.33
N ASN A 50 5.04 -15.91 9.52
CA ASN A 50 5.68 -14.59 9.60
C ASN A 50 5.48 -13.79 8.31
N LEU A 51 5.57 -14.44 7.14
CA LEU A 51 5.28 -13.84 5.85
C LEU A 51 3.85 -13.33 5.74
N PHE A 52 2.86 -14.16 6.09
CA PHE A 52 1.45 -13.76 6.03
C PHE A 52 1.15 -12.61 6.99
N MET A 53 1.68 -12.63 8.21
CA MET A 53 1.48 -11.57 9.19
C MET A 53 2.12 -10.25 8.76
N ALA A 54 3.35 -10.27 8.23
CA ALA A 54 4.01 -9.07 7.70
C ALA A 54 3.23 -8.49 6.52
N ALA A 55 2.74 -9.34 5.61
CA ALA A 55 1.90 -8.93 4.48
C ALA A 55 0.56 -8.35 4.95
N ALA A 56 -0.09 -8.95 5.95
CA ALA A 56 -1.33 -8.44 6.54
C ALA A 56 -1.11 -7.06 7.17
N ALA A 57 -0.06 -6.89 7.97
CA ALA A 57 0.30 -5.62 8.58
C ALA A 57 0.53 -4.50 7.55
N PHE A 58 1.20 -4.81 6.44
CA PHE A 58 1.39 -3.88 5.32
C PHE A 58 0.06 -3.45 4.68
N ASN A 59 -0.87 -4.39 4.48
CA ASN A 59 -2.20 -4.08 3.93
C ASN A 59 -3.05 -3.26 4.91
N PHE A 60 -3.07 -3.64 6.19
CA PHE A 60 -3.80 -2.89 7.21
C PHE A 60 -3.28 -1.46 7.36
N ARG A 61 -1.96 -1.24 7.28
CA ARG A 61 -1.41 0.13 7.32
C ARG A 61 -1.92 0.99 6.16
N LYS A 62 -2.10 0.42 4.96
CA LYS A 62 -2.70 1.15 3.83
C LYS A 62 -4.17 1.48 4.08
N TRP A 63 -4.93 0.56 4.66
CA TRP A 63 -6.34 0.76 4.96
C TRP A 63 -6.54 1.82 6.03
N ILE A 64 -5.75 1.77 7.11
CA ILE A 64 -5.75 2.79 8.18
C ILE A 64 -5.46 4.16 7.59
N ARG A 65 -4.42 4.30 6.75
CA ARG A 65 -4.12 5.58 6.10
C ARG A 65 -5.27 6.11 5.24
N LYS A 66 -5.94 5.24 4.48
CA LYS A 66 -7.12 5.64 3.69
C LYS A 66 -8.27 6.08 4.58
N PHE A 67 -8.51 5.35 5.66
CA PHE A 67 -9.53 5.66 6.64
C PHE A 67 -9.26 7.01 7.32
N GLU A 68 -8.01 7.27 7.73
CA GLU A 68 -7.58 8.55 8.30
C GLU A 68 -7.84 9.72 7.34
N HIS A 69 -7.51 9.58 6.06
CA HIS A 69 -7.79 10.62 5.05
C HIS A 69 -9.28 10.85 4.86
N PHE A 70 -10.06 9.77 4.77
CA PHE A 70 -11.52 9.86 4.66
C PHE A 70 -12.12 10.57 5.88
N PHE A 71 -11.70 10.19 7.08
CA PHE A 71 -12.17 10.79 8.33
C PHE A 71 -11.80 12.28 8.43
N ALA A 72 -10.58 12.66 8.02
CA ALA A 72 -10.16 14.06 7.98
C ALA A 72 -11.02 14.90 7.01
N LEU A 73 -11.32 14.38 5.81
CA LEU A 73 -12.20 15.06 4.86
C LEU A 73 -13.66 15.12 5.36
N PHE A 74 -14.13 14.05 6.00
CA PHE A 74 -15.47 13.99 6.56
C PHE A 74 -15.66 15.00 7.69
N THR A 75 -14.70 15.10 8.62
CA THR A 75 -14.73 16.08 9.71
C THR A 75 -14.63 17.52 9.20
N LEU A 76 -13.78 17.78 8.19
CA LEU A 76 -13.71 19.07 7.50
C LEU A 76 -15.06 19.44 6.88
N TRP A 77 -15.69 18.49 6.18
CA TRP A 77 -17.01 18.69 5.58
C TRP A 77 -18.09 18.97 6.63
N LEU A 78 -18.10 18.27 7.77
CA LEU A 78 -19.04 18.55 8.85
C LEU A 78 -18.86 19.96 9.43
N PHE A 79 -17.62 20.41 9.62
CA PHE A 79 -17.32 21.72 10.18
C PHE A 79 -17.72 22.87 9.24
N PHE A 80 -17.41 22.76 7.95
CA PHE A 80 -17.73 23.80 6.96
C PHE A 80 -19.15 23.70 6.38
N GLY A 81 -19.73 22.50 6.32
CA GLY A 81 -21.07 22.26 5.80
C GLY A 81 -22.21 22.69 6.74
N THR A 82 -21.92 22.88 8.02
CA THR A 82 -22.87 23.42 9.02
C THR A 82 -22.85 24.95 9.08
N THR A 83 -21.73 25.58 8.74
CA THR A 83 -21.54 27.04 8.74
C THR A 83 -22.37 27.76 7.67
N THR A 84 -22.75 27.08 6.58
CA THR A 84 -23.51 27.69 5.47
C THR A 84 -25.04 27.60 5.61
N ARG A 85 -25.57 27.14 6.77
CA ARG A 85 -27.01 26.95 7.01
C ARG A 85 -27.66 27.94 8.00
N GLN A 86 -27.27 29.22 7.99
CA GLN A 86 -28.16 30.30 8.44
C GLN A 86 -27.92 31.60 7.66
N PRO A 87 -28.78 31.91 6.67
CA PRO A 87 -28.97 33.27 6.17
C PRO A 87 -30.38 33.76 6.55
N SER A 88 -30.74 33.78 7.85
CA SER A 88 -32.11 34.18 8.26
C SER A 88 -32.16 35.27 9.34
N MET A 89 -31.12 36.12 9.45
CA MET A 89 -31.17 37.30 10.31
C MET A 89 -30.10 38.32 9.90
N MET A 90 -30.21 38.92 8.71
CA MET A 90 -29.39 40.11 8.37
C MET A 90 -29.96 40.95 7.22
N ILE A 91 -31.27 41.17 7.19
CA ILE A 91 -31.84 42.33 6.49
C ILE A 91 -32.92 42.92 7.41
N LEU A 92 -32.73 44.22 7.69
CA LEU A 92 -33.66 45.16 8.33
C LEU A 92 -35.03 45.18 7.63
#